data_AF-A0A7G2CJU2-F1
#
_entry.id   AF-A0A7G2CJU2-F1
#
_cell.length_a   1.000
_cell.length_b   1.000
_cell.length_c   1.000
_cell.angle_alpha   90.00
_cell.angle_beta   90.00
_cell.angle_gamma   90.00
#
_symmetry.space_group_name_H-M   'P 1'
#
loop_
_entity.id
_entity.type
_entity.pdbx_description
1 polymer ?
#
loop_
_entity_poly.entity_id
_entity_poly.type
_entity_poly.pdbx_seq_one_letter_code
_entity_poly.pdbx_strand_id
1 'polypeptide(L)'
;MDWDEMSGLEELYLHNTAVCKSLPKWNGSKMRNLRILNLSNNNMYGSLRSEWGSFANLQTVDLSGNNFCGCVPSSWSSNSVLTNAVSGMSVTSATCSLDRCRNKGNCPKTPNFGSQSGGNNGGNNNNGGNNNNNGNTAVNDVYTKLFFDEFKDEIRSLRALWTGSDYCQYDGVTCDENGDVYINLRSRGLTGKMPEVDDDWGRYVRVVSIDLSDNIGLYGDIEDDWEDLTNLRFLNLSHTSLRGEIPDDWKKMSGLEELYLHNTAVCKSLPKWPGYMMPNLRVVDLSNNNMYGSLRSEWGSFTNLQSLNLAGNNFCGCVPSSWRSSVALLNAVSGLPVESDNCLTNNLCTKKSTCPYTPNKGTVSTAAPSEVPTTVAPTKTPTTSTTSTTTTRAPVLTDDTSRFLNLLRGSVSGLADLWNAPDTDYCGWTGVSCPNSNEVVVSLSGRGLSGVLPPVYDSILDGAQVKITNLDLSNNSIAGYFPDSWASLKQIRVLNLSKNPIGGCIPSSWNGMIRLEEVNLSETGARGSMPYWVLPNLRVVDLSNNGLTGALTAQWGLMTTLTDVNLAGNNFCGCMPDTWKTHDVLIAATKEVNSENPSRYTSLLCFWQYRCRSTDLQCS
;
A
#
# COMPACT_ATOMS: atom_id res chain seq x y z
N MET A 1 -9.78 14.05 -2.76
CA MET A 1 -10.88 13.56 -1.92
C MET A 1 -11.09 12.15 -2.38
N ASP A 2 -10.80 11.17 -1.54
CA ASP A 2 -10.77 9.79 -1.99
C ASP A 2 -12.21 9.25 -2.06
N TRP A 3 -12.68 9.00 -3.27
CA TRP A 3 -14.05 8.51 -3.50
C TRP A 3 -14.18 7.03 -3.17
N ASP A 4 -13.07 6.29 -3.12
CA ASP A 4 -13.05 4.88 -2.74
C ASP A 4 -13.42 4.67 -1.26
N GLU A 5 -13.26 5.69 -0.41
CA GLU A 5 -13.75 5.68 0.98
C GLU A 5 -15.28 5.79 1.05
N MET A 6 -15.96 6.28 0.00
CA MET A 6 -17.43 6.45 -0.04
C MET A 6 -18.19 5.14 -0.30
N SER A 7 -17.75 4.05 0.34
CA SER A 7 -18.35 2.71 0.27
C SER A 7 -19.87 2.68 0.51
N GLY A 8 -20.39 3.59 1.35
CA GLY A 8 -21.83 3.73 1.65
C GLY A 8 -22.68 4.49 0.62
N LEU A 9 -22.11 4.95 -0.50
CA LEU A 9 -22.83 5.73 -1.51
C LEU A 9 -23.74 4.84 -2.38
N GLU A 10 -25.06 4.95 -2.21
CA GLU A 10 -26.04 4.21 -3.03
C GLU A 10 -26.38 4.90 -4.36
N GLU A 11 -26.43 6.24 -4.40
CA GLU A 11 -26.81 7.00 -5.58
C GLU A 11 -25.94 8.25 -5.74
N LEU A 12 -25.43 8.51 -6.94
CA LEU A 12 -24.60 9.67 -7.27
C LEU A 12 -25.16 10.42 -8.48
N TYR A 13 -25.59 11.66 -8.26
CA TYR A 13 -26.11 12.55 -9.29
C TYR A 13 -25.17 13.76 -9.41
N LEU A 14 -24.44 13.84 -10.52
CA LEU A 14 -23.57 14.97 -10.90
C LEU A 14 -23.93 15.53 -12.29
N HIS A 15 -25.11 15.21 -12.81
CA HIS A 15 -25.55 15.66 -14.13
C HIS A 15 -25.74 17.19 -14.20
N ASN A 16 -25.54 17.79 -15.37
CA ASN A 16 -25.60 19.24 -15.60
C ASN A 16 -24.63 20.10 -14.74
N THR A 17 -23.55 19.55 -14.18
CA THR A 17 -22.62 20.29 -13.30
C THR A 17 -21.44 20.95 -14.05
N ALA A 18 -21.40 20.82 -15.38
CA ALA A 18 -20.35 21.28 -16.29
C ALA A 18 -18.93 20.74 -16.01
N VAL A 19 -18.81 19.62 -15.26
CA VAL A 19 -17.52 18.99 -14.94
C VAL A 19 -16.74 18.66 -16.21
N CYS A 20 -15.48 19.09 -16.28
CA CYS A 20 -14.52 18.79 -17.32
C CYS A 20 -13.34 18.04 -16.69
N LYS A 21 -13.32 16.71 -16.82
CA LYS A 21 -12.23 15.82 -16.38
C LYS A 21 -12.36 14.43 -17.01
N SER A 22 -11.29 13.67 -16.90
CA SER A 22 -11.21 12.20 -16.93
C SER A 22 -12.24 11.54 -15.99
N LEU A 23 -12.54 10.25 -16.21
CA LEU A 23 -13.17 9.45 -15.14
C LEU A 23 -12.14 9.15 -14.04
N PRO A 24 -12.46 9.36 -12.75
CA PRO A 24 -11.58 8.97 -11.65
C PRO A 24 -11.41 7.45 -11.56
N LYS A 25 -10.28 7.00 -10.99
CA LYS A 25 -9.97 5.58 -10.66
C LYS A 25 -10.86 5.00 -9.55
N TRP A 26 -12.19 5.15 -9.66
CA TRP A 26 -13.16 4.55 -8.76
C TRP A 26 -13.10 3.02 -8.81
N ASN A 27 -12.82 2.42 -7.66
CA ASN A 27 -12.85 0.99 -7.49
C ASN A 27 -14.28 0.51 -7.22
N GLY A 28 -14.93 -0.04 -8.25
CA GLY A 28 -16.28 -0.62 -8.13
C GLY A 28 -16.39 -1.75 -7.09
N SER A 29 -15.26 -2.38 -6.72
CA SER A 29 -15.17 -3.38 -5.65
C SER A 29 -15.06 -2.77 -4.24
N LYS A 30 -14.92 -1.44 -4.10
CA LYS A 30 -15.12 -0.70 -2.84
C LYS A 30 -16.46 0.01 -2.82
N MET A 31 -16.83 0.72 -3.89
CA MET A 31 -18.10 1.44 -4.05
C MET A 31 -19.30 0.51 -4.35
N ARG A 32 -19.37 -0.66 -3.69
CA ARG A 32 -20.29 -1.76 -4.01
C ARG A 32 -21.77 -1.42 -3.86
N ASN A 33 -22.11 -0.44 -3.02
CA ASN A 33 -23.50 -0.05 -2.79
C ASN A 33 -24.06 0.85 -3.92
N LEU A 34 -23.21 1.39 -4.81
CA LEU A 34 -23.64 2.30 -5.86
C LEU A 34 -24.57 1.60 -6.87
N ARG A 35 -25.82 2.06 -6.90
CA ARG A 35 -26.92 1.55 -7.73
C ARG A 35 -27.28 2.50 -8.86
N ILE A 36 -27.22 3.81 -8.61
CA ILE A 36 -27.51 4.84 -9.62
C ILE A 36 -26.29 5.76 -9.76
N LEU A 37 -25.77 5.86 -10.97
CA LEU A 37 -24.71 6.79 -11.34
C LEU A 37 -25.18 7.65 -12.52
N ASN A 38 -25.46 8.93 -12.27
CA ASN A 38 -25.84 9.88 -13.32
C ASN A 38 -24.80 11.01 -13.41
N LEU A 39 -23.99 10.97 -14.46
CA LEU A 39 -22.98 11.97 -14.81
C LEU A 39 -23.36 12.75 -16.09
N SER A 40 -24.60 12.68 -16.56
CA SER A 40 -24.95 13.15 -17.91
C SER A 40 -24.91 14.66 -18.09
N ASN A 41 -24.78 15.10 -19.34
CA ASN A 41 -24.78 16.50 -19.73
C ASN A 41 -23.67 17.31 -19.02
N ASN A 42 -22.44 16.81 -19.15
CA ASN A 42 -21.21 17.40 -18.63
C ASN A 42 -20.15 17.51 -19.75
N ASN A 43 -18.94 17.94 -19.41
CA ASN A 43 -17.81 18.01 -20.34
C ASN A 43 -16.77 16.93 -20.04
N MET A 44 -17.16 15.80 -19.44
CA MET A 44 -16.22 14.74 -19.08
C MET A 44 -15.70 14.02 -20.34
N TYR A 45 -14.49 13.47 -20.25
CA TYR A 45 -13.76 12.83 -21.34
C TYR A 45 -12.94 11.64 -20.83
N GLY A 46 -12.17 11.00 -21.72
CA GLY A 46 -11.40 9.79 -21.41
C GLY A 46 -12.21 8.51 -21.65
N SER A 47 -11.62 7.36 -21.32
CA SER A 47 -12.25 6.06 -21.56
C SER A 47 -13.14 5.60 -20.39
N LEU A 48 -13.79 4.45 -20.56
CA LEU A 48 -14.53 3.77 -19.49
C LEU A 48 -13.62 2.73 -18.83
N ARG A 49 -12.95 3.14 -17.75
CA ARG A 49 -12.01 2.33 -16.93
C ARG A 49 -12.51 0.90 -16.68
N SER A 50 -11.62 -0.09 -16.86
CA SER A 50 -11.96 -1.52 -16.81
C SER A 50 -12.53 -1.94 -15.44
N GLU A 51 -12.09 -1.24 -14.40
CA GLU A 51 -12.33 -1.44 -12.98
C GLU A 51 -13.79 -1.11 -12.62
N TRP A 52 -14.43 -0.24 -13.43
CA TRP A 52 -15.87 0.02 -13.35
C TRP A 52 -16.69 -1.23 -13.74
N GLY A 53 -16.06 -2.20 -14.42
CA GLY A 53 -16.59 -3.54 -14.61
C GLY A 53 -16.87 -4.31 -13.31
N SER A 54 -16.37 -3.82 -12.16
CA SER A 54 -16.55 -4.45 -10.83
C SER A 54 -17.66 -3.83 -9.95
N PHE A 55 -18.38 -2.81 -10.42
CA PHE A 55 -19.52 -2.21 -9.68
C PHE A 55 -20.70 -3.20 -9.52
N ALA A 56 -20.72 -3.95 -8.42
CA ALA A 56 -21.57 -5.14 -8.26
C ALA A 56 -23.10 -4.90 -8.19
N ASN A 57 -23.57 -3.72 -7.79
CA ASN A 57 -25.01 -3.43 -7.66
C ASN A 57 -25.52 -2.33 -8.63
N LEU A 58 -24.71 -1.93 -9.61
CA LEU A 58 -25.02 -0.79 -10.48
C LEU A 58 -26.19 -1.12 -11.43
N GLN A 59 -27.33 -0.51 -11.14
CA GLN A 59 -28.64 -0.77 -11.77
C GLN A 59 -28.95 0.27 -12.85
N THR A 60 -28.48 1.51 -12.68
CA THR A 60 -28.72 2.61 -13.61
C THR A 60 -27.45 3.40 -13.78
N VAL A 61 -27.05 3.59 -15.03
CA VAL A 61 -25.98 4.49 -15.43
C VAL A 61 -26.57 5.48 -16.43
N ASP A 62 -26.17 6.73 -16.35
CA ASP A 62 -26.39 7.72 -17.39
C ASP A 62 -25.10 8.55 -17.56
N LEU A 63 -24.40 8.30 -18.67
CA LEU A 63 -23.20 9.03 -19.08
C LEU A 63 -23.47 9.90 -20.32
N SER A 64 -24.74 10.00 -20.76
CA SER A 64 -25.11 10.69 -21.99
C SER A 64 -24.72 12.17 -21.99
N GLY A 65 -24.53 12.78 -23.16
CA GLY A 65 -24.10 14.18 -23.23
C GLY A 65 -22.72 14.45 -22.59
N ASN A 66 -21.77 13.53 -22.78
CA ASN A 66 -20.34 13.66 -22.44
C ASN A 66 -19.47 13.27 -23.64
N ASN A 67 -18.15 13.40 -23.50
CA ASN A 67 -17.14 13.20 -24.54
C ASN A 67 -16.32 11.91 -24.33
N PHE A 68 -16.89 10.91 -23.67
CA PHE A 68 -16.20 9.64 -23.39
C PHE A 68 -15.93 8.82 -24.66
N CYS A 69 -14.84 8.04 -24.62
CA CYS A 69 -14.26 7.32 -25.75
C CYS A 69 -13.84 5.88 -25.36
N GLY A 70 -13.07 5.19 -26.22
CA GLY A 70 -12.53 3.87 -25.92
C GLY A 70 -13.58 2.75 -26.04
N CYS A 71 -13.69 1.92 -25.00
CA CYS A 71 -14.48 0.68 -25.03
C CYS A 71 -15.19 0.44 -23.68
N VAL A 72 -16.44 -0.04 -23.70
CA VAL A 72 -17.18 -0.42 -22.47
C VAL A 72 -16.48 -1.57 -21.74
N PRO A 73 -16.40 -1.57 -20.39
CA PRO A 73 -15.92 -2.72 -19.62
C PRO A 73 -16.62 -4.03 -20.01
N SER A 74 -15.86 -5.12 -20.11
CA SER A 74 -16.35 -6.38 -20.69
C SER A 74 -17.55 -6.97 -19.93
N SER A 75 -17.61 -6.83 -18.60
CA SER A 75 -18.74 -7.25 -17.77
C SER A 75 -20.01 -6.41 -17.95
N TRP A 76 -19.91 -5.19 -18.49
CA TRP A 76 -21.07 -4.37 -18.83
C TRP A 76 -21.70 -4.79 -20.16
N SER A 77 -20.92 -5.37 -21.08
CA SER A 77 -21.38 -5.74 -22.43
C SER A 77 -22.45 -6.83 -22.49
N SER A 78 -22.61 -7.61 -21.41
CA SER A 78 -23.67 -8.60 -21.22
C SER A 78 -24.87 -8.07 -20.41
N ASN A 79 -24.73 -6.88 -19.79
CA ASN A 79 -25.80 -6.22 -19.05
C ASN A 79 -26.51 -5.22 -19.97
N SER A 80 -27.77 -5.52 -20.31
CA SER A 80 -28.56 -4.70 -21.24
C SER A 80 -28.81 -3.27 -20.72
N VAL A 81 -28.87 -3.05 -19.41
CA VAL A 81 -29.09 -1.70 -18.85
C VAL A 81 -27.82 -0.85 -18.94
N LEU A 82 -26.67 -1.43 -18.59
CA LEU A 82 -25.36 -0.76 -18.72
C LEU A 82 -24.96 -0.56 -20.18
N THR A 83 -25.34 -1.48 -21.07
CA THR A 83 -25.15 -1.34 -22.52
C THR A 83 -26.05 -0.23 -23.09
N ASN A 84 -27.31 -0.11 -22.64
CA ASN A 84 -28.20 0.97 -23.04
C ASN A 84 -27.73 2.35 -22.52
N ALA A 85 -27.16 2.41 -21.31
CA ALA A 85 -26.62 3.62 -20.71
C ALA A 85 -25.49 4.31 -21.51
N VAL A 86 -24.82 3.55 -22.38
CA VAL A 86 -23.75 4.02 -23.27
C VAL A 86 -24.12 3.97 -24.75
N SER A 87 -25.38 3.66 -25.06
CA SER A 87 -25.88 3.55 -26.44
C SER A 87 -25.91 4.93 -27.11
N GLY A 88 -25.23 5.04 -28.26
CA GLY A 88 -25.03 6.32 -28.97
C GLY A 88 -23.75 7.07 -28.59
N MET A 89 -22.99 6.61 -27.60
CA MET A 89 -21.64 7.14 -27.29
C MET A 89 -20.56 6.41 -28.10
N SER A 90 -19.39 7.05 -28.27
CA SER A 90 -18.25 6.51 -29.05
C SER A 90 -17.45 5.40 -28.32
N VAL A 91 -18.10 4.72 -27.37
CA VAL A 91 -17.50 3.74 -26.45
C VAL A 91 -18.02 2.31 -26.65
N THR A 92 -19.04 2.12 -27.50
CA THR A 92 -19.73 0.83 -27.64
C THR A 92 -18.85 -0.25 -28.23
N SER A 93 -19.02 -1.51 -27.81
CA SER A 93 -18.19 -2.66 -28.24
C SER A 93 -18.11 -2.83 -29.77
N ALA A 94 -19.20 -2.57 -30.49
CA ALA A 94 -19.25 -2.62 -31.96
C ALA A 94 -18.47 -1.48 -32.67
N THR A 95 -17.97 -0.49 -31.92
CA THR A 95 -17.19 0.65 -32.44
C THR A 95 -15.86 0.89 -31.69
N CYS A 96 -15.55 0.04 -30.71
CA CYS A 96 -14.37 0.06 -29.84
C CYS A 96 -13.07 0.33 -30.60
N SER A 97 -12.43 1.47 -30.31
CA SER A 97 -11.11 1.88 -30.83
C SER A 97 -10.59 3.02 -29.95
N LEU A 98 -9.42 2.80 -29.35
CA LEU A 98 -8.75 3.77 -28.47
C LEU A 98 -8.32 5.04 -29.25
N ASP A 99 -8.09 4.94 -30.56
CA ASP A 99 -7.77 6.08 -31.44
C ASP A 99 -8.81 7.20 -31.42
N ARG A 100 -10.04 6.93 -30.97
CA ARG A 100 -11.10 7.94 -30.84
C ARG A 100 -10.93 8.87 -29.64
N CYS A 101 -10.05 8.58 -28.69
CA CYS A 101 -9.85 9.37 -27.46
C CYS A 101 -9.14 10.73 -27.65
N ARG A 102 -9.12 11.28 -28.88
CA ARG A 102 -8.36 12.48 -29.26
C ARG A 102 -9.04 13.82 -28.90
N ASN A 103 -10.22 13.82 -28.28
CA ASN A 103 -10.99 15.04 -28.01
C ASN A 103 -11.44 15.12 -26.54
N LYS A 104 -10.93 16.08 -25.78
CA LYS A 104 -11.45 16.47 -24.45
C LYS A 104 -12.85 17.13 -24.47
N GLY A 105 -13.48 17.22 -25.64
CA GLY A 105 -14.74 17.92 -25.84
C GLY A 105 -14.64 19.44 -25.76
N ASN A 106 -15.81 20.10 -25.75
CA ASN A 106 -15.92 21.56 -25.61
C ASN A 106 -15.82 22.01 -24.13
N CYS A 107 -14.85 21.47 -23.40
CA CYS A 107 -14.47 21.94 -22.06
C CYS A 107 -14.29 23.48 -22.05
N PRO A 108 -15.04 24.22 -21.21
CA PRO A 108 -14.93 25.67 -21.15
C PRO A 108 -13.54 26.11 -20.70
N LYS A 109 -12.76 26.68 -21.62
CA LYS A 109 -11.54 27.43 -21.28
C LYS A 109 -11.94 28.59 -20.36
N THR A 110 -11.35 28.65 -19.17
CA THR A 110 -11.55 29.77 -18.24
C THR A 110 -11.25 31.12 -18.92
N PRO A 111 -11.94 32.22 -18.56
CA PRO A 111 -12.27 33.29 -19.49
C PRO A 111 -11.09 33.92 -20.27
N ASN A 112 -11.29 34.08 -21.58
CA ASN A 112 -10.36 34.76 -22.48
C ASN A 112 -10.11 36.22 -22.04
N PHE A 113 -8.87 36.52 -21.63
CA PHE A 113 -8.33 37.88 -21.77
C PHE A 113 -7.76 38.07 -23.19
N GLY A 114 -8.67 38.33 -24.14
CA GLY A 114 -8.37 39.01 -25.41
C GLY A 114 -7.68 38.21 -26.54
N SER A 115 -8.35 38.16 -27.69
CA SER A 115 -7.81 37.89 -29.04
C SER A 115 -7.24 36.47 -29.33
N GLN A 116 -7.32 35.93 -30.55
CA GLN A 116 -7.98 36.41 -31.77
C GLN A 116 -8.54 35.27 -32.65
N SER A 117 -9.38 35.68 -33.60
CA SER A 117 -10.09 34.91 -34.63
C SER A 117 -9.27 33.89 -35.44
N GLY A 118 -9.87 32.70 -35.64
CA GLY A 118 -10.00 32.09 -36.97
C GLY A 118 -9.05 30.94 -37.34
N GLY A 119 -9.59 29.90 -37.98
CA GLY A 119 -8.80 28.77 -38.47
C GLY A 119 -9.55 27.45 -38.63
N ASN A 120 -10.69 27.44 -39.34
CA ASN A 120 -11.35 26.17 -39.70
C ASN A 120 -10.64 25.52 -40.90
N ASN A 121 -10.17 24.27 -40.77
CA ASN A 121 -9.80 23.45 -41.92
C ASN A 121 -9.77 21.96 -41.57
N GLY A 122 -10.50 21.14 -42.32
CA GLY A 122 -10.38 19.67 -42.26
C GLY A 122 -9.26 19.19 -43.19
N GLY A 123 -8.25 18.51 -42.64
CA GLY A 123 -7.12 17.95 -43.40
C GLY A 123 -7.22 16.44 -43.57
N ASN A 124 -7.80 15.97 -44.67
CA ASN A 124 -7.82 14.55 -45.02
C ASN A 124 -6.51 14.17 -45.75
N ASN A 125 -5.62 13.43 -45.07
CA ASN A 125 -4.35 12.98 -45.64
C ASN A 125 -4.24 11.44 -45.64
N ASN A 126 -4.74 10.82 -46.71
CA ASN A 126 -4.14 9.57 -47.19
C ASN A 126 -2.77 9.89 -47.79
N ASN A 127 -1.70 9.24 -47.33
CA ASN A 127 -0.57 8.96 -48.21
C ASN A 127 0.09 7.64 -47.80
N GLY A 128 0.39 6.79 -48.79
CA GLY A 128 0.83 5.41 -48.55
C GLY A 128 2.35 5.27 -48.55
N GLY A 129 2.91 4.82 -47.42
CA GLY A 129 4.29 4.33 -47.33
C GLY A 129 4.29 2.85 -46.94
N ASN A 130 4.53 1.95 -47.88
CA ASN A 130 4.53 0.51 -47.63
C ASN A 130 5.81 0.08 -46.90
N ASN A 131 5.70 -0.35 -45.64
CA ASN A 131 6.73 -1.14 -44.97
C ASN A 131 6.10 -2.07 -43.91
N ASN A 132 6.04 -3.37 -44.22
CA ASN A 132 5.49 -4.40 -43.34
C ASN A 132 6.42 -4.70 -42.16
N ASN A 133 6.31 -3.87 -41.12
CA ASN A 133 6.66 -4.14 -39.72
C ASN A 133 6.21 -3.00 -38.77
N ASN A 134 5.79 -1.84 -39.32
CA ASN A 134 5.74 -0.56 -38.59
C ASN A 134 4.41 -0.26 -37.86
N GLY A 135 3.66 -1.28 -37.42
CA GLY A 135 2.32 -1.11 -36.85
C GLY A 135 2.30 -0.58 -35.41
N ASN A 136 3.20 -1.06 -34.55
CA ASN A 136 3.20 -0.73 -33.12
C ASN A 136 3.89 0.61 -32.82
N THR A 137 4.94 0.93 -33.57
CA THR A 137 5.70 2.20 -33.47
C THR A 137 4.81 3.42 -33.68
N ALA A 138 4.04 3.44 -34.76
CA ALA A 138 3.14 4.55 -35.11
C ALA A 138 1.98 4.74 -34.09
N VAL A 139 1.59 3.68 -33.38
CA VAL A 139 0.59 3.76 -32.29
C VAL A 139 1.23 4.33 -31.02
N ASN A 140 2.42 3.87 -30.65
CA ASN A 140 3.18 4.42 -29.53
C ASN A 140 3.54 5.91 -29.76
N ASP A 141 3.73 6.37 -31.00
CA ASP A 141 3.88 7.79 -31.34
C ASP A 141 2.63 8.62 -31.01
N VAL A 142 1.43 8.10 -31.25
CA VAL A 142 0.17 8.79 -30.92
C VAL A 142 0.02 8.93 -29.41
N TYR A 143 0.28 7.86 -28.65
CA TYR A 143 0.19 7.89 -27.19
C TYR A 143 1.28 8.75 -26.54
N THR A 144 2.51 8.71 -27.06
CA THR A 144 3.59 9.61 -26.65
C THR A 144 3.25 11.07 -26.95
N LYS A 145 2.55 11.36 -28.06
CA LYS A 145 2.05 12.72 -28.34
C LYS A 145 0.96 13.16 -27.37
N LEU A 146 0.03 12.27 -26.97
CA LEU A 146 -0.98 12.59 -25.95
C LEU A 146 -0.34 12.94 -24.60
N PHE A 147 0.67 12.18 -24.16
CA PHE A 147 1.49 12.52 -22.99
C PHE A 147 2.07 13.95 -23.09
N PHE A 148 2.66 14.31 -24.23
CA PHE A 148 3.17 15.68 -24.47
C PHE A 148 2.05 16.74 -24.45
N ASP A 149 0.84 16.41 -24.91
CA ASP A 149 -0.31 17.32 -24.92
C ASP A 149 -0.90 17.54 -23.50
N GLU A 150 -0.94 16.52 -22.64
CA GLU A 150 -1.32 16.66 -21.22
C GLU A 150 -0.31 17.53 -20.43
N PHE A 151 0.99 17.30 -20.62
CA PHE A 151 2.04 18.14 -20.04
C PHE A 151 1.91 19.63 -20.42
N LYS A 152 1.52 19.93 -21.67
CA LYS A 152 1.23 21.31 -22.10
C LYS A 152 -0.02 21.89 -21.47
N ASP A 153 -0.97 21.05 -21.04
CA ASP A 153 -2.21 21.54 -20.45
C ASP A 153 -2.00 22.05 -19.01
N GLU A 154 -1.34 21.26 -18.16
CA GLU A 154 -1.01 21.62 -16.78
C GLU A 154 0.22 22.56 -16.66
N ILE A 155 1.30 22.30 -17.39
CA ILE A 155 2.53 23.12 -17.37
C ILE A 155 2.52 24.08 -18.57
N ARG A 156 1.68 25.13 -18.45
CA ARG A 156 1.31 26.01 -19.58
C ARG A 156 2.47 26.70 -20.29
N SER A 157 3.61 26.90 -19.63
CA SER A 157 4.83 27.46 -20.26
C SER A 157 5.36 26.58 -21.39
N LEU A 158 5.16 25.26 -21.33
CA LEU A 158 5.59 24.32 -22.37
C LEU A 158 4.88 24.57 -23.71
N ARG A 159 3.68 25.18 -23.73
CA ARG A 159 2.94 25.50 -24.97
C ARG A 159 3.73 26.37 -25.96
N ALA A 160 4.69 27.16 -25.47
CA ALA A 160 5.57 28.00 -26.30
C ALA A 160 6.88 27.30 -26.70
N LEU A 161 7.29 26.26 -25.96
CA LEU A 161 8.53 25.49 -26.19
C LEU A 161 8.30 24.26 -27.09
N TRP A 162 7.08 23.70 -27.03
CA TRP A 162 6.71 22.41 -27.60
C TRP A 162 5.71 22.59 -28.74
N THR A 163 6.17 23.23 -29.80
CA THR A 163 5.38 23.61 -30.98
C THR A 163 5.66 22.71 -32.18
N GLY A 164 4.64 22.34 -32.95
CA GLY A 164 4.77 21.53 -34.16
C GLY A 164 4.21 20.11 -34.04
N SER A 165 4.29 19.36 -35.13
CA SER A 165 3.77 17.99 -35.26
C SER A 165 4.70 16.94 -34.64
N ASP A 166 6.00 17.07 -34.88
CA ASP A 166 7.05 16.19 -34.35
C ASP A 166 7.46 16.66 -32.95
N TYR A 167 7.40 15.76 -31.96
CA TYR A 167 7.82 16.05 -30.59
C TYR A 167 9.33 15.86 -30.37
N CYS A 168 10.03 15.18 -31.28
CA CYS A 168 11.49 15.06 -31.26
C CYS A 168 12.21 16.38 -31.64
N GLN A 169 11.46 17.41 -32.04
CA GLN A 169 11.92 18.79 -32.24
C GLN A 169 11.46 19.75 -31.13
N TYR A 170 10.80 19.26 -30.08
CA TYR A 170 10.36 20.09 -28.96
C TYR A 170 11.55 20.50 -28.10
N ASP A 171 11.58 21.75 -27.62
CA ASP A 171 12.72 22.23 -26.83
C ASP A 171 12.85 21.43 -25.51
N GLY A 172 14.06 20.93 -25.24
CA GLY A 172 14.32 20.01 -24.13
C GLY A 172 13.88 18.56 -24.37
N VAL A 173 13.51 18.15 -25.59
CA VAL A 173 13.18 16.76 -25.94
C VAL A 173 14.18 16.22 -26.96
N THR A 174 14.60 14.97 -26.80
CA THR A 174 15.41 14.23 -27.77
C THR A 174 14.90 12.80 -27.92
N CYS A 175 14.99 12.25 -29.13
CA CYS A 175 14.63 10.87 -29.45
C CYS A 175 15.85 10.13 -30.03
N ASP A 176 15.99 8.83 -29.75
CA ASP A 176 17.08 8.01 -30.28
C ASP A 176 16.67 7.15 -31.50
N GLU A 177 17.58 6.30 -31.98
CA GLU A 177 17.35 5.39 -33.12
C GLU A 177 16.33 4.27 -32.84
N ASN A 178 16.05 3.96 -31.56
CA ASN A 178 15.01 3.02 -31.13
C ASN A 178 13.63 3.70 -31.06
N GLY A 179 13.58 5.03 -31.10
CA GLY A 179 12.41 5.84 -30.84
C GLY A 179 12.17 6.10 -29.35
N ASP A 180 13.12 5.75 -28.48
CA ASP A 180 13.12 6.01 -27.04
C ASP A 180 13.30 7.53 -26.80
N VAL A 181 12.50 8.11 -25.89
CA VAL A 181 12.31 9.56 -25.75
C VAL A 181 12.82 10.07 -24.40
N TYR A 182 13.61 11.15 -24.43
CA TYR A 182 14.29 11.72 -23.28
C TYR A 182 13.88 13.20 -23.14
N ILE A 183 13.45 13.59 -21.95
CA ILE A 183 12.98 14.96 -21.64
C ILE A 183 13.91 15.58 -20.61
N ASN A 184 14.56 16.69 -20.96
CA ASN A 184 15.36 17.52 -20.06
C ASN A 184 14.87 18.97 -20.10
N LEU A 185 14.02 19.28 -19.12
CA LEU A 185 13.53 20.62 -18.81
C LEU A 185 14.02 21.09 -17.44
N ARG A 186 15.25 20.73 -17.07
CA ARG A 186 15.88 21.21 -15.85
C ARG A 186 16.02 22.74 -15.85
N SER A 187 15.71 23.37 -14.71
CA SER A 187 15.92 24.81 -14.44
C SER A 187 15.31 25.77 -15.49
N ARG A 188 14.11 25.46 -16.00
CA ARG A 188 13.41 26.29 -17.01
C ARG A 188 12.37 27.25 -16.42
N GLY A 189 12.27 27.33 -15.10
CA GLY A 189 11.27 28.16 -14.41
C GLY A 189 9.83 27.69 -14.63
N LEU A 190 9.63 26.38 -14.81
CA LEU A 190 8.30 25.82 -15.07
C LEU A 190 7.33 26.07 -13.91
N THR A 191 6.07 26.34 -14.26
CA THR A 191 4.97 26.48 -13.30
C THR A 191 3.77 25.67 -13.75
N GLY A 192 3.19 24.90 -12.83
CA GLY A 192 2.12 23.95 -13.13
C GLY A 192 2.11 22.78 -12.16
N LYS A 193 1.24 21.81 -12.42
CA LYS A 193 1.25 20.50 -11.76
C LYS A 193 1.97 19.45 -12.61
N MET A 194 2.19 18.27 -12.03
CA MET A 194 2.34 17.06 -12.86
C MET A 194 0.97 16.73 -13.48
N PRO A 195 0.93 16.27 -14.74
CA PRO A 195 -0.32 15.80 -15.36
C PRO A 195 -0.65 14.35 -14.97
N GLU A 196 -1.95 14.04 -15.00
CA GLU A 196 -2.49 12.68 -15.01
C GLU A 196 -2.01 11.89 -16.23
N VAL A 197 -1.92 10.56 -16.10
CA VAL A 197 -1.57 9.63 -17.18
C VAL A 197 -2.67 8.57 -17.25
N ASP A 198 -3.24 8.36 -18.43
CA ASP A 198 -4.33 7.40 -18.62
C ASP A 198 -3.77 5.97 -18.78
N ASP A 199 -4.34 5.02 -18.06
CA ASP A 199 -3.95 3.61 -17.99
C ASP A 199 -4.20 2.84 -19.29
N ASP A 200 -5.12 3.30 -20.15
CA ASP A 200 -5.29 2.74 -21.50
C ASP A 200 -4.04 2.98 -22.38
N TRP A 201 -3.31 4.09 -22.16
CA TRP A 201 -2.20 4.49 -23.03
C TRP A 201 -0.82 4.67 -22.40
N GLY A 202 -0.70 4.83 -21.08
CA GLY A 202 0.56 5.11 -20.36
C GLY A 202 1.68 4.11 -20.68
N ARG A 203 1.36 2.81 -20.69
CA ARG A 203 2.31 1.71 -20.98
C ARG A 203 2.90 1.72 -22.39
N TYR A 204 2.32 2.49 -23.31
CA TYR A 204 2.78 2.63 -24.69
C TYR A 204 3.58 3.93 -24.93
N VAL A 205 3.68 4.81 -23.92
CA VAL A 205 4.49 6.04 -23.98
C VAL A 205 5.97 5.68 -24.05
N ARG A 206 6.69 6.21 -25.04
CA ARG A 206 8.11 5.89 -25.28
C ARG A 206 9.09 6.73 -24.44
N VAL A 207 8.61 7.38 -23.38
CA VAL A 207 9.45 8.25 -22.53
C VAL A 207 10.24 7.41 -21.53
N VAL A 208 11.55 7.44 -21.67
CA VAL A 208 12.53 6.68 -20.86
C VAL A 208 13.17 7.53 -19.76
N SER A 209 13.22 8.84 -19.95
CA SER A 209 13.91 9.76 -19.05
C SER A 209 13.17 11.09 -18.93
N ILE A 210 12.98 11.54 -17.69
CA ILE A 210 12.35 12.81 -17.34
C ILE A 210 13.24 13.53 -16.32
N ASP A 211 13.85 14.66 -16.71
CA ASP A 211 14.43 15.64 -15.79
C ASP A 211 13.60 16.93 -15.80
N LEU A 212 12.94 17.20 -14.67
CA LEU A 212 12.18 18.42 -14.39
C LEU A 212 12.77 19.18 -13.19
N SER A 213 14.01 18.88 -12.79
CA SER A 213 14.62 19.43 -11.58
C SER A 213 14.89 20.92 -11.64
N ASP A 214 15.14 21.53 -10.48
CA ASP A 214 15.38 22.97 -10.30
C ASP A 214 14.19 23.86 -10.75
N ASN A 215 12.99 23.29 -10.89
CA ASN A 215 11.76 24.01 -11.21
C ASN A 215 10.86 24.14 -9.98
N ILE A 216 11.25 25.02 -9.05
CA ILE A 216 10.50 25.29 -7.80
C ILE A 216 9.02 25.67 -8.01
N GLY A 217 8.65 26.14 -9.21
CA GLY A 217 7.28 26.46 -9.59
C GLY A 217 6.38 25.27 -9.95
N LEU A 218 6.93 24.05 -10.07
CA LEU A 218 6.15 22.82 -10.16
C LEU A 218 5.65 22.44 -8.77
N TYR A 219 4.33 22.28 -8.63
CA TYR A 219 3.66 22.09 -7.34
C TYR A 219 2.49 21.11 -7.45
N GLY A 220 2.03 20.62 -6.31
CA GLY A 220 0.96 19.62 -6.26
C GLY A 220 1.45 18.38 -5.55
N ASP A 221 0.61 17.36 -5.57
CA ASP A 221 0.91 16.06 -4.99
C ASP A 221 1.58 15.19 -6.08
N ILE A 222 2.32 14.14 -5.72
CA ILE A 222 2.88 13.20 -6.71
C ILE A 222 1.74 12.33 -7.25
N GLU A 223 1.57 12.29 -8.57
CA GLU A 223 0.51 11.53 -9.23
C GLU A 223 0.83 10.01 -9.21
N ASP A 224 -0.13 9.21 -8.75
CA ASP A 224 -0.06 7.74 -8.71
C ASP A 224 -0.16 7.12 -10.10
N ASP A 225 -0.96 7.71 -10.98
CA ASP A 225 -1.12 7.40 -12.42
C ASP A 225 0.20 7.21 -13.21
N TRP A 226 1.32 7.78 -12.76
CA TRP A 226 2.63 7.58 -13.40
C TRP A 226 3.16 6.14 -13.28
N GLU A 227 2.51 5.31 -12.46
CA GLU A 227 2.69 3.85 -12.37
C GLU A 227 2.68 3.13 -13.73
N ASP A 228 1.91 3.66 -14.70
CA ASP A 228 1.73 3.07 -16.03
C ASP A 228 2.82 3.49 -17.03
N LEU A 229 3.75 4.39 -16.66
CA LEU A 229 4.92 4.76 -17.48
C LEU A 229 6.01 3.67 -17.43
N THR A 230 5.67 2.44 -17.82
CA THR A 230 6.49 1.22 -17.62
C THR A 230 7.84 1.24 -18.33
N ASN A 231 8.05 2.13 -19.30
CA ASN A 231 9.30 2.31 -20.04
C ASN A 231 10.28 3.28 -19.33
N LEU A 232 9.83 4.01 -18.30
CA LEU A 232 10.63 5.03 -17.62
C LEU A 232 11.77 4.39 -16.81
N ARG A 233 13.00 4.83 -17.07
CA ARG A 233 14.24 4.40 -16.40
C ARG A 233 14.85 5.49 -15.52
N PHE A 234 14.69 6.77 -15.88
CA PHE A 234 15.23 7.90 -15.13
C PHE A 234 14.13 8.91 -14.79
N LEU A 235 14.00 9.27 -13.52
CA LEU A 235 13.07 10.30 -13.05
C LEU A 235 13.74 11.25 -12.05
N ASN A 236 13.92 12.52 -12.45
CA ASN A 236 14.44 13.58 -11.60
C ASN A 236 13.42 14.71 -11.42
N LEU A 237 12.91 14.83 -10.20
CA LEU A 237 11.91 15.81 -9.75
C LEU A 237 12.44 16.69 -8.59
N SER A 238 13.76 16.68 -8.36
CA SER A 238 14.41 17.39 -7.25
C SER A 238 14.30 18.92 -7.35
N HIS A 239 14.36 19.61 -6.21
CA HIS A 239 14.20 21.08 -6.11
C HIS A 239 12.89 21.62 -6.72
N THR A 240 11.79 20.89 -6.55
CA THR A 240 10.42 21.29 -6.92
C THR A 240 9.55 21.51 -5.67
N SER A 241 8.39 22.16 -5.81
CA SER A 241 7.38 22.25 -4.75
C SER A 241 6.37 21.09 -4.74
N LEU A 242 6.75 19.93 -5.32
CA LEU A 242 5.95 18.70 -5.25
C LEU A 242 5.94 18.14 -3.83
N ARG A 243 4.83 17.51 -3.42
CA ARG A 243 4.58 17.07 -2.05
C ARG A 243 3.77 15.76 -2.02
N GLY A 244 3.34 15.36 -0.83
CA GLY A 244 2.47 14.19 -0.65
C GLY A 244 3.28 12.92 -0.41
N GLU A 245 2.66 11.76 -0.61
CA GLU A 245 3.30 10.46 -0.45
C GLU A 245 3.90 10.00 -1.78
N ILE A 246 4.98 9.22 -1.74
CA ILE A 246 5.49 8.51 -2.92
C ILE A 246 4.57 7.30 -3.15
N PRO A 247 3.93 7.12 -4.32
CA PRO A 247 2.90 6.10 -4.50
C PRO A 247 3.40 4.65 -4.29
N ASP A 248 2.63 3.88 -3.51
CA ASP A 248 2.90 2.44 -3.29
C ASP A 248 2.87 1.63 -4.59
N ASP A 249 2.13 2.09 -5.61
CA ASP A 249 1.93 1.38 -6.89
C ASP A 249 2.93 1.73 -8.00
N TRP A 250 3.82 2.71 -7.78
CA TRP A 250 5.02 2.90 -8.62
C TRP A 250 5.93 1.65 -8.68
N LYS A 251 5.72 0.64 -7.81
CA LYS A 251 6.25 -0.73 -7.97
C LYS A 251 5.89 -1.40 -9.31
N LYS A 252 4.92 -0.89 -10.09
CA LYS A 252 4.63 -1.29 -11.47
C LYS A 252 5.72 -0.83 -12.47
N MET A 253 6.44 0.25 -12.16
CA MET A 253 7.50 0.86 -12.99
C MET A 253 8.80 0.03 -12.94
N SER A 254 8.72 -1.24 -13.31
CA SER A 254 9.80 -2.22 -13.19
C SER A 254 11.06 -1.88 -13.99
N GLY A 255 10.98 -0.97 -14.97
CA GLY A 255 12.11 -0.40 -15.69
C GLY A 255 12.93 0.67 -14.93
N LEU A 256 12.40 1.23 -13.83
CA LEU A 256 13.01 2.39 -13.18
C LEU A 256 14.39 2.07 -12.58
N GLU A 257 15.41 2.83 -13.00
CA GLU A 257 16.81 2.71 -12.57
C GLU A 257 17.20 3.81 -11.56
N GLU A 258 16.81 5.06 -11.83
CA GLU A 258 17.18 6.23 -11.02
C GLU A 258 15.96 7.09 -10.65
N LEU A 259 15.86 7.45 -9.37
CA LEU A 259 14.81 8.31 -8.84
C LEU A 259 15.38 9.41 -7.93
N TYR A 260 15.13 10.68 -8.25
CA TYR A 260 15.53 11.83 -7.44
C TYR A 260 14.32 12.68 -7.05
N LEU A 261 14.05 12.72 -5.75
CA LEU A 261 12.95 13.49 -5.11
C LEU A 261 13.48 14.41 -4.00
N HIS A 262 14.80 14.60 -3.91
CA HIS A 262 15.44 15.38 -2.87
C HIS A 262 15.12 16.88 -2.95
N ASN A 263 15.13 17.56 -1.80
CA ASN A 263 14.74 18.97 -1.67
C ASN A 263 13.36 19.26 -2.28
N THR A 264 12.35 18.46 -1.93
CA THR A 264 10.94 18.72 -2.26
C THR A 264 10.12 18.84 -0.97
N ALA A 265 8.80 18.66 -1.03
CA ALA A 265 7.93 18.66 0.15
C ALA A 265 7.27 17.29 0.40
N VAL A 266 7.84 16.20 -0.13
CA VAL A 266 7.37 14.82 0.03
C VAL A 266 7.37 14.40 1.50
N CYS A 267 6.42 13.56 1.88
CA CYS A 267 6.06 13.22 3.25
C CYS A 267 5.60 11.75 3.38
N LYS A 268 5.13 11.37 4.58
CA LYS A 268 4.77 9.99 4.98
C LYS A 268 5.96 9.02 4.94
N SER A 269 5.69 7.72 5.00
CA SER A 269 6.71 6.66 5.06
C SER A 269 7.38 6.40 3.71
N LEU A 270 8.48 5.65 3.72
CA LEU A 270 8.94 4.96 2.51
C LEU A 270 7.78 4.12 1.93
N PRO A 271 7.62 4.03 0.60
CA PRO A 271 6.58 3.20 -0.02
C PRO A 271 6.87 1.70 0.10
N LYS A 272 5.82 0.88 0.02
CA LYS A 272 5.82 -0.59 0.09
C LYS A 272 6.32 -1.24 -1.22
N TRP A 273 7.49 -0.84 -1.68
CA TRP A 273 8.11 -1.42 -2.86
C TRP A 273 8.98 -2.63 -2.48
N PRO A 274 8.64 -3.85 -2.92
CA PRO A 274 9.55 -4.99 -2.85
C PRO A 274 10.51 -4.95 -4.03
N GLY A 275 11.81 -5.17 -3.78
CA GLY A 275 12.86 -5.06 -4.79
C GLY A 275 12.74 -6.04 -5.95
N TYR A 276 12.01 -7.15 -5.79
CA TYR A 276 11.72 -8.09 -6.89
C TYR A 276 10.72 -7.53 -7.92
N MET A 277 9.95 -6.48 -7.60
CA MET A 277 9.07 -5.79 -8.57
C MET A 277 9.76 -4.61 -9.27
N MET A 278 10.78 -4.03 -8.64
CA MET A 278 11.59 -2.95 -9.20
C MET A 278 13.06 -3.38 -9.35
N PRO A 279 13.34 -4.43 -10.15
CA PRO A 279 14.64 -5.11 -10.16
C PRO A 279 15.79 -4.25 -10.71
N ASN A 280 15.48 -3.17 -11.44
CA ASN A 280 16.48 -2.30 -12.06
C ASN A 280 16.90 -1.12 -11.18
N LEU A 281 16.20 -0.86 -10.06
CA LEU A 281 16.37 0.36 -9.27
C LEU A 281 17.73 0.38 -8.57
N ARG A 282 18.59 1.32 -8.98
CA ARG A 282 20.00 1.42 -8.58
C ARG A 282 20.36 2.71 -7.85
N VAL A 283 19.67 3.82 -8.11
CA VAL A 283 19.88 5.10 -7.39
C VAL A 283 18.56 5.68 -6.92
N VAL A 284 18.47 6.03 -5.64
CA VAL A 284 17.30 6.71 -5.05
C VAL A 284 17.76 7.81 -4.10
N ASP A 285 17.40 9.07 -4.36
CA ASP A 285 17.66 10.18 -3.41
C ASP A 285 16.34 10.83 -2.97
N LEU A 286 16.01 10.65 -1.69
CA LEU A 286 14.82 11.20 -1.02
C LEU A 286 15.23 12.23 0.05
N SER A 287 16.47 12.71 0.05
CA SER A 287 17.01 13.55 1.12
C SER A 287 16.36 14.94 1.20
N ASN A 288 16.40 15.54 2.39
CA ASN A 288 15.89 16.88 2.67
C ASN A 288 14.39 17.00 2.32
N ASN A 289 13.58 16.21 3.02
CA ASN A 289 12.14 16.07 2.83
C ASN A 289 11.41 15.94 4.18
N ASN A 290 10.07 15.83 4.14
CA ASN A 290 9.22 15.66 5.31
C ASN A 290 8.84 14.18 5.56
N MET A 291 9.62 13.21 5.07
CA MET A 291 9.31 11.78 5.26
C MET A 291 9.48 11.37 6.72
N TYR A 292 8.68 10.41 7.19
CA TYR A 292 8.61 10.00 8.59
C TYR A 292 8.15 8.55 8.76
N GLY A 293 8.29 8.00 9.96
CA GLY A 293 7.91 6.62 10.26
C GLY A 293 9.11 5.68 10.26
N SER A 294 8.84 4.38 10.40
CA SER A 294 9.88 3.35 10.40
C SER A 294 10.41 3.06 9.00
N LEU A 295 11.70 2.73 8.91
CA LEU A 295 12.29 2.12 7.72
C LEU A 295 11.65 0.76 7.42
N ARG A 296 11.57 0.39 6.13
CA ARG A 296 10.88 -0.80 5.64
C ARG A 296 11.81 -2.00 5.48
N SER A 297 11.46 -3.17 6.04
CA SER A 297 12.26 -4.39 5.87
C SER A 297 12.25 -4.87 4.42
N GLU A 298 11.16 -4.58 3.69
CA GLU A 298 10.96 -4.87 2.27
C GLU A 298 12.07 -4.28 1.39
N TRP A 299 12.61 -3.10 1.75
CA TRP A 299 13.69 -2.44 1.01
C TRP A 299 15.02 -3.22 1.06
N GLY A 300 15.20 -4.13 2.02
CA GLY A 300 16.32 -5.08 2.03
C GLY A 300 16.31 -6.11 0.89
N SER A 301 15.24 -6.16 0.08
CA SER A 301 15.13 -7.06 -1.08
C SER A 301 15.57 -6.44 -2.42
N PHE A 302 15.99 -5.17 -2.45
CA PHE A 302 16.57 -4.56 -3.65
C PHE A 302 18.00 -5.07 -3.88
N THR A 303 18.18 -5.95 -4.87
CA THR A 303 19.47 -6.57 -5.19
C THR A 303 20.43 -5.68 -5.99
N ASN A 304 19.91 -4.72 -6.74
CA ASN A 304 20.70 -3.83 -7.62
C ASN A 304 20.84 -2.39 -7.09
N LEU A 305 20.38 -2.11 -5.87
CA LEU A 305 20.45 -0.77 -5.26
C LEU A 305 21.89 -0.43 -4.87
N GLN A 306 22.48 0.55 -5.57
CA GLN A 306 23.87 1.00 -5.41
C GLN A 306 23.98 2.24 -4.51
N SER A 307 22.98 3.11 -4.56
CA SER A 307 22.90 4.33 -3.76
C SER A 307 21.48 4.57 -3.28
N LEU A 308 21.33 4.80 -1.97
CA LEU A 308 20.13 5.36 -1.36
C LEU A 308 20.56 6.51 -0.45
N ASN A 309 19.84 7.63 -0.49
CA ASN A 309 20.06 8.77 0.38
C ASN A 309 18.75 9.19 1.06
N LEU A 310 18.75 9.16 2.40
CA LEU A 310 17.62 9.50 3.27
C LEU A 310 17.91 10.67 4.22
N ALA A 311 19.07 11.32 4.10
CA ALA A 311 19.50 12.40 4.99
C ALA A 311 18.46 13.53 5.09
N GLY A 312 18.36 14.23 6.21
CA GLY A 312 17.43 15.36 6.36
C GLY A 312 15.94 14.97 6.29
N ASN A 313 15.58 13.82 6.87
CA ASN A 313 14.19 13.36 7.04
C ASN A 313 13.89 13.00 8.51
N ASN A 314 12.63 12.74 8.83
CA ASN A 314 12.11 12.50 10.18
C ASN A 314 11.85 11.00 10.48
N PHE A 315 12.73 10.11 10.00
CA PHE A 315 12.61 8.66 10.19
C PHE A 315 12.84 8.24 11.65
N CYS A 316 12.01 7.32 12.12
CA CYS A 316 11.97 6.80 13.49
C CYS A 316 12.19 5.27 13.52
N GLY A 317 12.28 4.69 14.72
CA GLY A 317 12.64 3.28 14.91
C GLY A 317 14.12 3.03 14.62
N CYS A 318 14.44 1.83 14.14
CA CYS A 318 15.81 1.32 13.99
C CYS A 318 16.07 0.77 12.57
N VAL A 319 17.35 0.71 12.17
CA VAL A 319 17.79 0.11 10.89
C VAL A 319 17.37 -1.38 10.78
N PRO A 320 16.71 -1.81 9.68
CA PRO A 320 16.29 -3.19 9.55
C PRO A 320 17.41 -4.23 9.42
N SER A 321 17.20 -5.46 9.90
CA SER A 321 18.17 -6.55 9.75
C SER A 321 18.42 -6.90 8.28
N SER A 322 17.38 -6.83 7.45
CA SER A 322 17.45 -7.00 6.00
C SER A 322 18.26 -5.91 5.28
N TRP A 323 18.55 -4.78 5.92
CA TRP A 323 19.42 -3.74 5.36
C TRP A 323 20.90 -4.03 5.64
N ARG A 324 21.23 -4.86 6.64
CA ARG A 324 22.61 -5.12 7.10
C ARG A 324 23.51 -5.84 6.09
N SER A 325 22.91 -6.46 5.07
CA SER A 325 23.62 -7.09 3.95
C SER A 325 23.91 -6.13 2.79
N SER A 326 23.29 -4.95 2.75
CA SER A 326 23.41 -3.99 1.65
C SER A 326 24.19 -2.75 2.07
N VAL A 327 25.34 -2.54 1.44
CA VAL A 327 26.19 -1.37 1.65
C VAL A 327 25.45 -0.08 1.30
N ALA A 328 24.60 -0.09 0.27
CA ALA A 328 23.81 1.08 -0.13
C ALA A 328 22.79 1.48 0.96
N LEU A 329 22.12 0.49 1.56
CA LEU A 329 21.12 0.72 2.62
C LEU A 329 21.76 1.11 3.96
N LEU A 330 22.96 0.62 4.27
CA LEU A 330 23.73 1.07 5.44
C LEU A 330 24.28 2.50 5.25
N ASN A 331 24.78 2.85 4.06
CA ASN A 331 25.20 4.22 3.77
C ASN A 331 24.02 5.22 3.86
N ALA A 332 22.83 4.81 3.43
CA ALA A 332 21.62 5.64 3.43
C ALA A 332 21.17 6.14 4.81
N VAL A 333 21.47 5.38 5.86
CA VAL A 333 21.07 5.68 7.24
C VAL A 333 22.15 6.43 8.03
N SER A 334 23.33 6.65 7.43
CA SER A 334 24.49 7.20 8.14
C SER A 334 24.20 8.58 8.76
N GLY A 335 24.28 8.66 10.09
CA GLY A 335 24.00 9.87 10.86
C GLY A 335 22.51 10.13 11.12
N LEU A 336 21.59 9.26 10.71
CA LEU A 336 20.17 9.35 11.09
C LEU A 336 19.94 8.77 12.51
N PRO A 337 18.96 9.27 13.28
CA PRO A 337 18.66 8.76 14.63
C PRO A 337 18.29 7.26 14.71
N VAL A 338 17.99 6.63 13.57
CA VAL A 338 17.69 5.19 13.45
C VAL A 338 18.91 4.28 13.63
N GLU A 339 20.14 4.79 13.50
CA GLU A 339 21.38 4.04 13.74
C GLU A 339 21.75 3.91 15.22
N SER A 340 21.18 4.73 16.10
CA SER A 340 21.61 4.79 17.50
C SER A 340 21.30 3.48 18.24
N ASP A 341 22.21 2.99 19.08
CA ASP A 341 22.00 1.80 19.93
C ASP A 341 20.73 1.91 20.81
N ASN A 342 20.28 3.13 21.10
CA ASN A 342 19.06 3.44 21.86
C ASN A 342 17.86 3.87 20.99
N CYS A 343 17.86 3.54 19.70
CA CYS A 343 16.77 3.84 18.77
C CYS A 343 15.40 3.34 19.26
N LEU A 344 15.36 2.20 19.97
CA LEU A 344 14.16 1.63 20.59
C LEU A 344 13.58 2.42 21.77
N THR A 345 14.29 3.42 22.30
CA THR A 345 13.82 4.25 23.43
C THR A 345 13.79 5.74 23.10
N ASN A 346 14.84 6.27 22.48
CA ASN A 346 14.95 7.69 22.16
C ASN A 346 14.39 8.07 20.78
N ASN A 347 14.28 7.12 19.84
CA ASN A 347 13.78 7.34 18.48
C ASN A 347 12.44 6.65 18.20
N LEU A 348 11.57 6.54 19.22
CA LEU A 348 10.28 5.86 19.11
C LEU A 348 9.34 6.50 18.07
N CYS A 349 8.67 5.65 17.28
CA CYS A 349 7.63 6.06 16.32
C CYS A 349 6.27 6.41 16.99
N THR A 350 6.30 7.23 18.03
CA THR A 350 5.13 7.64 18.83
C THR A 350 4.54 9.00 18.42
N LYS A 351 5.29 9.81 17.66
CA LYS A 351 4.77 11.09 17.13
C LYS A 351 3.82 10.84 15.96
N LYS A 352 2.60 11.39 16.05
CA LYS A 352 1.75 11.64 14.88
C LYS A 352 2.36 12.79 14.06
N SER A 353 3.38 12.48 13.27
CA SER A 353 3.86 13.37 12.22
C SER A 353 2.72 13.61 11.22
N THR A 354 2.43 14.87 10.93
CA THR A 354 1.46 15.27 9.89
C THR A 354 2.21 15.65 8.63
N CYS A 355 1.69 15.26 7.46
CA CYS A 355 2.16 15.83 6.20
C CYS A 355 1.80 17.33 6.17
N PRO A 356 2.75 18.26 6.01
CA PRO A 356 2.49 19.69 6.15
C PRO A 356 1.72 20.23 4.93
N TYR A 357 0.40 20.40 5.06
CA TYR A 357 -0.41 21.06 4.04
C TYR A 357 -0.22 22.59 4.10
N THR A 358 0.93 23.07 3.62
CA THR A 358 1.17 24.49 3.36
C THR A 358 0.80 24.81 1.90
N PRO A 359 -0.35 25.47 1.63
CA PRO A 359 -0.65 25.99 0.31
C PRO A 359 0.25 27.21 0.06
N ASN A 360 1.43 26.97 -0.52
CA ASN A 360 2.51 27.93 -0.58
C ASN A 360 2.21 29.07 -1.57
N LYS A 361 1.52 30.12 -1.11
CA LYS A 361 1.51 31.43 -1.78
C LYS A 361 2.95 31.95 -1.76
N GLY A 362 3.60 31.95 -2.91
CA GLY A 362 5.03 32.27 -3.04
C GLY A 362 5.42 33.58 -2.36
N THR A 363 6.06 33.46 -1.19
CA THR A 363 6.74 34.54 -0.49
C THR A 363 8.15 34.07 -0.15
N VAL A 364 9.16 34.69 -0.78
CA VAL A 364 10.57 34.36 -0.55
C VAL A 364 10.95 34.78 0.87
N SER A 365 11.15 33.80 1.76
CA SER A 365 11.61 34.06 3.13
C SER A 365 13.13 34.06 3.17
N THR A 366 13.73 35.24 3.21
CA THR A 366 15.17 35.40 3.46
C THR A 366 15.45 35.33 4.96
N ALA A 367 15.81 34.14 5.45
CA ALA A 367 16.27 33.92 6.83
C ALA A 367 17.77 33.61 6.85
N ALA A 368 18.52 34.28 7.73
CA ALA A 368 19.96 34.09 7.90
C ALA A 368 20.29 32.81 8.68
N PRO A 369 21.49 32.20 8.50
CA PRO A 369 21.88 31.02 9.26
C PRO A 369 22.15 31.34 10.73
N SER A 370 21.51 30.59 11.64
CA SER A 370 21.76 30.66 13.08
C SER A 370 23.02 29.90 13.50
N GLU A 371 23.62 30.36 14.59
CA GLU A 371 25.03 30.12 14.94
C GLU A 371 25.35 28.73 15.52
N VAL A 372 26.63 28.35 15.42
CA VAL A 372 27.21 27.15 16.04
C VAL A 372 27.87 27.50 17.38
N PRO A 373 27.50 26.86 18.51
CA PRO A 373 28.26 26.96 19.76
C PRO A 373 29.49 26.04 19.75
N THR A 374 30.66 26.53 20.18
CA THR A 374 31.89 25.74 20.32
C THR A 374 32.60 25.99 21.66
N THR A 375 33.55 25.12 22.01
CA THR A 375 34.43 25.08 23.22
C THR A 375 33.77 24.58 24.54
N VAL A 376 34.28 23.64 25.37
CA VAL A 376 35.64 23.12 25.75
C VAL A 376 36.31 23.94 26.86
N ALA A 377 36.80 23.42 28.01
CA ALA A 377 36.76 22.13 28.74
C ALA A 377 37.35 22.40 30.18
N PRO A 378 38.19 21.59 30.90
CA PRO A 378 38.54 20.16 30.89
C PRO A 378 38.69 19.44 32.29
N THR A 379 38.99 18.12 32.27
CA THR A 379 39.61 17.29 33.36
C THR A 379 38.81 17.01 34.66
N LYS A 380 38.91 15.84 35.31
CA LYS A 380 40.10 14.97 35.54
C LYS A 380 39.84 13.46 35.41
N THR A 381 40.90 12.72 35.08
CA THR A 381 41.05 11.26 35.25
C THR A 381 41.50 10.89 36.69
N PRO A 382 41.41 9.61 37.06
CA PRO A 382 42.64 8.91 37.47
C PRO A 382 43.01 7.68 36.62
N THR A 383 44.26 7.27 36.80
CA THR A 383 45.02 6.20 36.13
C THR A 383 44.50 4.76 36.28
N THR A 384 44.89 3.93 35.31
CA THR A 384 44.81 2.47 35.26
C THR A 384 45.51 1.74 36.42
N SER A 385 45.01 0.54 36.77
CA SER A 385 45.83 -0.56 37.30
C SER A 385 45.36 -1.90 36.74
N THR A 386 46.29 -2.73 36.24
CA THR A 386 46.01 -4.06 35.68
C THR A 386 46.22 -5.16 36.73
N THR A 387 45.17 -5.95 36.99
CA THR A 387 45.28 -7.25 37.66
C THR A 387 44.35 -8.26 37.00
N SER A 388 44.91 -9.32 36.44
CA SER A 388 44.16 -10.41 35.80
C SER A 388 43.75 -11.46 36.83
N THR A 389 42.45 -11.57 37.13
CA THR A 389 41.85 -12.70 37.85
C THR A 389 40.61 -13.18 37.11
N THR A 390 40.57 -14.47 36.79
CA THR A 390 39.48 -15.10 36.03
C THR A 390 38.25 -15.34 36.89
N THR A 391 37.16 -14.60 36.62
CA THR A 391 35.83 -14.92 37.13
C THR A 391 34.79 -14.73 36.02
N THR A 392 34.14 -15.83 35.64
CA THR A 392 32.89 -15.95 34.85
C THR A 392 32.43 -14.73 34.03
N ARG A 393 32.65 -14.76 32.71
CA ARG A 393 31.91 -13.93 31.76
C ARG A 393 30.42 -14.28 31.84
N ALA A 394 29.55 -13.32 32.16
CA ALA A 394 28.10 -13.50 32.10
C ALA A 394 27.66 -13.87 30.66
N PRO A 395 26.62 -14.70 30.49
CA PRO A 395 26.10 -15.03 29.16
C PRO A 395 25.45 -13.79 28.54
N VAL A 396 25.66 -13.58 27.23
CA VAL A 396 24.96 -12.56 26.45
C VAL A 396 23.74 -13.22 25.82
N LEU A 397 22.54 -12.67 26.00
CA LEU A 397 21.36 -13.13 25.28
C LEU A 397 21.36 -12.56 23.86
N THR A 398 21.62 -13.43 22.88
CA THR A 398 21.85 -13.02 21.48
C THR A 398 20.81 -13.53 20.49
N ASP A 399 19.97 -14.51 20.86
CA ASP A 399 19.01 -15.13 19.95
C ASP A 399 17.71 -14.31 19.77
N ASP A 400 17.02 -14.56 18.66
CA ASP A 400 15.79 -13.83 18.31
C ASP A 400 14.62 -14.16 19.26
N THR A 401 14.64 -15.34 19.90
CA THR A 401 13.73 -15.69 21.00
C THR A 401 13.85 -14.70 22.16
N SER A 402 15.07 -14.41 22.60
CA SER A 402 15.36 -13.42 23.65
C SER A 402 14.82 -12.03 23.29
N ARG A 403 14.93 -11.65 22.02
CA ARG A 403 14.42 -10.35 21.53
C ARG A 403 12.89 -10.33 21.49
N PHE A 404 12.24 -11.40 21.03
CA PHE A 404 10.78 -11.48 20.99
C PHE A 404 10.17 -11.49 22.40
N LEU A 405 10.78 -12.22 23.33
CA LEU A 405 10.41 -12.17 24.75
C LEU A 405 10.63 -10.76 25.34
N ASN A 406 11.70 -10.05 24.99
CA ASN A 406 11.87 -8.65 25.42
C ASN A 406 10.88 -7.67 24.75
N LEU A 407 10.41 -7.92 23.53
CA LEU A 407 9.29 -7.15 22.94
C LEU A 407 7.99 -7.38 23.71
N LEU A 408 7.65 -8.65 24.03
CA LEU A 408 6.51 -8.98 24.90
C LEU A 408 6.64 -8.27 26.25
N ARG A 409 7.82 -8.33 26.87
CA ARG A 409 8.14 -7.66 28.16
C ARG A 409 7.88 -6.16 28.15
N GLY A 410 8.08 -5.50 27.01
CA GLY A 410 7.90 -4.05 26.83
C GLY A 410 6.49 -3.62 26.43
N SER A 411 5.70 -4.48 25.78
CA SER A 411 4.34 -4.14 25.32
C SER A 411 3.22 -4.72 26.19
N VAL A 412 3.47 -5.81 26.92
CA VAL A 412 2.50 -6.43 27.84
C VAL A 412 2.85 -6.08 29.29
N SER A 413 2.12 -5.11 29.82
CA SER A 413 2.22 -4.64 31.21
C SER A 413 2.06 -5.79 32.22
N GLY A 414 2.95 -5.80 33.21
CA GLY A 414 3.09 -6.87 34.22
C GLY A 414 4.17 -7.90 33.88
N LEU A 415 4.59 -8.05 32.61
CA LEU A 415 5.69 -8.95 32.27
C LEU A 415 7.05 -8.44 32.76
N ALA A 416 7.25 -7.12 32.86
CA ALA A 416 8.45 -6.55 33.45
C ALA A 416 8.72 -7.07 34.89
N ASP A 417 7.66 -7.18 35.70
CA ASP A 417 7.67 -7.62 37.10
C ASP A 417 7.74 -9.16 37.25
N LEU A 418 7.33 -9.91 36.23
CA LEU A 418 7.45 -11.37 36.17
C LEU A 418 8.81 -11.83 35.62
N TRP A 419 9.43 -10.99 34.78
CA TRP A 419 10.67 -11.23 34.06
C TRP A 419 11.73 -10.18 34.46
N ASN A 420 12.08 -10.14 35.75
CA ASN A 420 12.93 -9.08 36.34
C ASN A 420 14.39 -9.06 35.87
N ALA A 421 14.86 -10.09 35.16
CA ALA A 421 16.26 -10.30 34.82
C ALA A 421 16.48 -10.39 33.30
N PRO A 422 16.54 -9.25 32.58
CA PRO A 422 16.66 -9.22 31.12
C PRO A 422 17.98 -9.82 30.59
N ASP A 423 19.02 -9.90 31.42
CA ASP A 423 20.36 -10.40 31.10
C ASP A 423 20.62 -11.84 31.62
N THR A 424 19.58 -12.58 32.01
CA THR A 424 19.69 -14.01 32.37
C THR A 424 18.87 -14.89 31.44
N ASP A 425 19.29 -16.15 31.29
CA ASP A 425 18.57 -17.19 30.55
C ASP A 425 17.04 -17.14 30.77
N TYR A 426 16.30 -16.92 29.68
CA TYR A 426 14.84 -16.81 29.69
C TYR A 426 14.16 -18.11 30.13
N CYS A 427 14.84 -19.26 30.04
CA CYS A 427 14.33 -20.54 30.52
C CYS A 427 14.10 -20.59 32.05
N GLY A 428 14.62 -19.61 32.80
CA GLY A 428 14.34 -19.41 34.23
C GLY A 428 13.29 -18.35 34.56
N TRP A 429 12.67 -17.71 33.56
CA TRP A 429 11.68 -16.66 33.79
C TRP A 429 10.30 -17.21 34.16
N THR A 430 9.51 -16.43 34.92
CA THR A 430 8.16 -16.85 35.35
C THR A 430 7.28 -17.17 34.15
N GLY A 431 6.75 -18.39 34.09
CA GLY A 431 5.89 -18.84 33.00
C GLY A 431 6.61 -19.12 31.66
N VAL A 432 7.94 -19.17 31.65
CA VAL A 432 8.73 -19.64 30.50
C VAL A 432 9.39 -20.96 30.86
N SER A 433 9.49 -21.88 29.91
CA SER A 433 10.23 -23.14 30.06
C SER A 433 10.80 -23.60 28.72
N CYS A 434 11.89 -24.38 28.77
CA CYS A 434 12.62 -24.81 27.59
C CYS A 434 12.82 -26.34 27.63
N PRO A 435 11.88 -27.15 27.10
CA PRO A 435 11.96 -28.61 27.12
C PRO A 435 13.22 -29.17 26.41
N ASN A 436 13.75 -28.45 25.42
CA ASN A 436 14.99 -28.75 24.74
C ASN A 436 15.56 -27.48 24.07
N SER A 437 16.74 -27.57 23.45
CA SER A 437 17.46 -26.42 22.86
C SER A 437 16.78 -25.74 21.66
N ASN A 438 15.70 -26.32 21.12
CA ASN A 438 14.96 -25.84 19.96
C ASN A 438 13.48 -25.55 20.27
N GLU A 439 13.08 -25.60 21.54
CA GLU A 439 11.69 -25.54 21.96
C GLU A 439 11.54 -24.67 23.21
N VAL A 440 10.67 -23.66 23.11
CA VAL A 440 10.35 -22.73 24.20
C VAL A 440 8.84 -22.64 24.37
N VAL A 441 8.38 -22.84 25.60
CA VAL A 441 6.97 -22.87 25.99
C VAL A 441 6.72 -21.72 26.95
N VAL A 442 5.77 -20.85 26.58
CA VAL A 442 5.33 -19.70 27.38
C VAL A 442 3.89 -19.95 27.83
N SER A 443 3.67 -19.94 29.15
CA SER A 443 2.38 -20.23 29.78
C SER A 443 2.09 -19.23 30.90
N LEU A 444 1.31 -18.21 30.55
CA LEU A 444 1.02 -17.03 31.36
C LEU A 444 -0.49 -16.76 31.48
N SER A 445 -1.31 -17.80 31.35
CA SER A 445 -2.75 -17.68 31.53
C SER A 445 -3.13 -17.23 32.94
N GLY A 446 -4.15 -16.37 33.06
CA GLY A 446 -4.73 -15.97 34.35
C GLY A 446 -3.83 -15.09 35.23
N ARG A 447 -2.92 -14.31 34.63
CA ARG A 447 -1.88 -13.53 35.35
C ARG A 447 -2.21 -12.06 35.59
N GLY A 448 -3.35 -11.56 35.10
CA GLY A 448 -3.73 -10.14 35.21
C GLY A 448 -2.91 -9.21 34.31
N LEU A 449 -2.28 -9.76 33.27
CA LEU A 449 -1.46 -9.00 32.31
C LEU A 449 -2.34 -8.06 31.48
N SER A 450 -1.78 -6.93 31.06
CA SER A 450 -2.48 -5.93 30.24
C SER A 450 -1.54 -5.28 29.23
N GLY A 451 -1.93 -4.20 28.56
CA GLY A 451 -1.15 -3.63 27.45
C GLY A 451 -1.54 -4.24 26.11
N VAL A 452 -0.58 -4.43 25.20
CA VAL A 452 -0.85 -4.86 23.81
C VAL A 452 0.13 -5.94 23.34
N LEU A 453 -0.29 -6.71 22.32
CA LEU A 453 0.62 -7.63 21.64
C LEU A 453 1.62 -6.85 20.77
N PRO A 454 2.93 -7.09 20.90
CA PRO A 454 3.92 -6.42 20.07
C PRO A 454 3.89 -6.98 18.64
N PRO A 455 3.88 -6.14 17.60
CA PRO A 455 4.23 -6.62 16.26
C PRO A 455 5.68 -7.14 16.27
N VAL A 456 5.90 -8.25 15.56
CA VAL A 456 7.26 -8.59 15.14
C VAL A 456 7.70 -7.56 14.11
N TYR A 457 8.92 -7.07 14.23
CA TYR A 457 9.57 -6.35 13.15
C TYR A 457 10.81 -7.14 12.74
N ASP A 458 10.93 -7.48 11.47
CA ASP A 458 12.14 -8.12 10.91
C ASP A 458 13.39 -7.25 11.16
N SER A 459 13.20 -5.95 11.44
CA SER A 459 14.26 -5.04 11.83
C SER A 459 14.97 -5.40 13.13
N ILE A 460 14.24 -5.99 14.07
CA ILE A 460 14.71 -6.32 15.42
C ILE A 460 15.13 -7.79 15.51
N LEU A 461 14.38 -8.68 14.86
CA LEU A 461 14.56 -10.13 14.99
C LEU A 461 14.03 -10.89 13.76
N ASP A 462 14.64 -12.03 13.43
CA ASP A 462 14.05 -12.97 12.46
C ASP A 462 13.02 -13.87 13.16
N GLY A 463 11.74 -13.69 12.82
CA GLY A 463 10.63 -14.47 13.37
C GLY A 463 10.74 -15.97 13.09
N ALA A 464 11.46 -16.39 12.04
CA ALA A 464 11.69 -17.79 11.76
C ALA A 464 12.67 -18.46 12.75
N GLN A 465 13.52 -17.68 13.44
CA GLN A 465 14.45 -18.19 14.46
C GLN A 465 13.86 -18.17 15.89
N VAL A 466 12.72 -17.51 16.12
CA VAL A 466 12.05 -17.47 17.42
C VAL A 466 11.58 -18.88 17.80
N LYS A 467 12.20 -19.48 18.82
CA LYS A 467 12.02 -20.90 19.18
C LYS A 467 10.73 -21.23 19.95
N ILE A 468 9.80 -20.28 20.04
CA ILE A 468 8.55 -20.48 20.79
C ILE A 468 7.65 -21.42 19.98
N THR A 469 7.32 -22.57 20.57
CA THR A 469 6.36 -23.54 20.02
C THR A 469 4.98 -23.34 20.60
N ASN A 470 4.89 -23.03 21.89
CA ASN A 470 3.62 -22.86 22.60
C ASN A 470 3.60 -21.48 23.26
N LEU A 471 2.60 -20.67 22.92
CA LEU A 471 2.37 -19.35 23.50
C LEU A 471 0.93 -19.26 24.03
N ASP A 472 0.79 -19.36 25.35
CA ASP A 472 -0.47 -19.18 26.06
C ASP A 472 -0.43 -17.90 26.92
N LEU A 473 -1.20 -16.90 26.48
CA LEU A 473 -1.43 -15.63 27.16
C LEU A 473 -2.91 -15.47 27.57
N SER A 474 -3.69 -16.55 27.57
CA SER A 474 -5.15 -16.51 27.74
C SER A 474 -5.63 -15.95 29.08
N ASN A 475 -6.90 -15.58 29.18
CA ASN A 475 -7.55 -15.17 30.44
C ASN A 475 -6.78 -14.03 31.15
N ASN A 476 -6.49 -12.97 30.40
CA ASN A 476 -5.78 -11.77 30.84
C ASN A 476 -6.56 -10.52 30.38
N SER A 477 -5.95 -9.34 30.42
CA SER A 477 -6.53 -8.06 30.00
C SER A 477 -5.70 -7.40 28.89
N ILE A 478 -5.10 -8.20 28.01
CA ILE A 478 -4.33 -7.73 26.85
C ILE A 478 -5.31 -7.22 25.78
N ALA A 479 -5.05 -6.01 25.26
CA ALA A 479 -5.91 -5.32 24.31
C ALA A 479 -5.17 -4.97 23.01
N GLY A 480 -5.84 -4.23 22.12
CA GLY A 480 -5.20 -3.58 20.97
C GLY A 480 -5.69 -4.14 19.64
N TYR A 481 -4.84 -4.98 19.02
CA TYR A 481 -5.08 -5.64 17.73
C TYR A 481 -4.22 -6.91 17.65
N PHE A 482 -4.62 -7.88 16.83
CA PHE A 482 -3.76 -9.01 16.45
C PHE A 482 -2.65 -8.52 15.48
N PRO A 483 -1.35 -8.81 15.72
CA PRO A 483 -0.31 -8.30 14.82
C PRO A 483 -0.13 -9.16 13.56
N ASP A 484 -0.41 -8.60 12.38
CA ASP A 484 -0.19 -9.23 11.07
C ASP A 484 1.19 -9.86 10.90
N SER A 485 2.23 -9.22 11.47
CA SER A 485 3.62 -9.67 11.34
C SER A 485 3.97 -10.90 12.17
N TRP A 486 3.09 -11.39 13.06
CA TRP A 486 3.25 -12.71 13.68
C TRP A 486 3.20 -13.86 12.65
N ALA A 487 2.77 -13.57 11.41
CA ALA A 487 3.02 -14.41 10.23
C ALA A 487 4.51 -14.82 10.05
N SER A 488 5.48 -14.09 10.63
CA SER A 488 6.89 -14.47 10.59
C SER A 488 7.27 -15.57 11.59
N LEU A 489 6.47 -15.83 12.63
CA LEU A 489 6.76 -16.77 13.74
C LEU A 489 6.58 -18.23 13.34
N LYS A 490 7.50 -18.75 12.51
CA LYS A 490 7.37 -20.06 11.85
C LYS A 490 7.39 -21.28 12.77
N GLN A 491 7.76 -21.13 14.04
CA GLN A 491 7.93 -22.23 15.00
C GLN A 491 6.70 -22.50 15.88
N ILE A 492 5.77 -21.55 15.98
CA ILE A 492 4.59 -21.69 16.84
C ILE A 492 3.69 -22.82 16.30
N ARG A 493 3.33 -23.72 17.22
CA ARG A 493 2.40 -24.85 17.07
C ARG A 493 1.12 -24.61 17.83
N VAL A 494 1.19 -24.09 19.06
CA VAL A 494 0.02 -23.81 19.90
C VAL A 494 -0.01 -22.33 20.23
N LEU A 495 -1.07 -21.65 19.82
CA LEU A 495 -1.31 -20.25 20.13
C LEU A 495 -2.65 -20.08 20.86
N ASN A 496 -2.61 -19.73 22.14
CA ASN A 496 -3.80 -19.43 22.94
C ASN A 496 -3.78 -17.96 23.40
N LEU A 497 -4.68 -17.17 22.83
CA LEU A 497 -4.90 -15.76 23.18
C LEU A 497 -6.30 -15.52 23.78
N SER A 498 -7.10 -16.58 23.94
CA SER A 498 -8.51 -16.51 24.37
C SER A 498 -8.73 -15.70 25.64
N LYS A 499 -9.92 -15.13 25.81
CA LYS A 499 -10.29 -14.33 27.00
C LYS A 499 -9.32 -13.16 27.25
N ASN A 500 -9.16 -12.33 26.23
CA ASN A 500 -8.39 -11.08 26.26
C ASN A 500 -9.09 -10.05 25.35
N PRO A 501 -9.29 -8.79 25.76
CA PRO A 501 -9.98 -7.76 24.96
C PRO A 501 -9.16 -7.23 23.76
N ILE A 502 -8.56 -8.11 22.96
CA ILE A 502 -7.67 -7.79 21.83
C ILE A 502 -8.45 -7.07 20.72
N GLY A 503 -9.56 -7.65 20.23
CA GLY A 503 -10.36 -7.08 19.15
C GLY A 503 -9.65 -6.97 17.80
N GLY A 504 -10.22 -6.18 16.90
CA GLY A 504 -9.77 -6.07 15.50
C GLY A 504 -10.09 -7.31 14.67
N CYS A 505 -9.45 -7.44 13.50
CA CYS A 505 -9.56 -8.64 12.67
C CYS A 505 -8.45 -9.65 12.94
N ILE A 506 -8.79 -10.92 12.71
CA ILE A 506 -7.82 -12.02 12.72
C ILE A 506 -7.01 -11.97 11.41
N PRO A 507 -5.66 -11.86 11.44
CA PRO A 507 -4.89 -11.60 10.23
C PRO A 507 -4.85 -12.80 9.28
N SER A 508 -5.28 -12.60 8.03
CA SER A 508 -5.10 -13.62 6.99
C SER A 508 -3.62 -13.85 6.63
N SER A 509 -2.73 -12.90 6.96
CA SER A 509 -1.27 -13.06 6.86
C SER A 509 -0.73 -14.23 7.68
N TRP A 510 -1.40 -14.61 8.79
CA TRP A 510 -1.00 -15.74 9.65
C TRP A 510 -1.03 -17.10 8.94
N ASN A 511 -1.52 -17.18 7.69
CA ASN A 511 -1.19 -18.26 6.77
C ASN A 511 0.33 -18.54 6.64
N GLY A 512 1.18 -17.56 7.00
CA GLY A 512 2.63 -17.73 7.13
C GLY A 512 3.10 -18.59 8.31
N MET A 513 2.26 -18.87 9.32
CA MET A 513 2.60 -19.65 10.53
C MET A 513 2.54 -21.16 10.26
N ILE A 514 3.36 -21.64 9.31
CA ILE A 514 3.27 -22.98 8.70
C ILE A 514 3.35 -24.19 9.66
N ARG A 515 3.76 -24.02 10.92
CA ARG A 515 3.81 -25.07 11.95
C ARG A 515 2.63 -25.02 12.93
N LEU A 516 1.67 -24.12 12.78
CA LEU A 516 0.53 -23.98 13.68
C LEU A 516 -0.35 -25.25 13.62
N GLU A 517 -0.48 -25.91 14.77
CA GLU A 517 -1.27 -27.12 15.01
C GLU A 517 -2.58 -26.79 15.75
N GLU A 518 -2.56 -25.85 16.69
CA GLU A 518 -3.69 -25.46 17.51
C GLU A 518 -3.76 -23.93 17.68
N VAL A 519 -4.94 -23.34 17.48
CA VAL A 519 -5.16 -21.89 17.69
C VAL A 519 -6.47 -21.64 18.41
N ASN A 520 -6.40 -20.89 19.51
CA ASN A 520 -7.58 -20.48 20.28
C ASN A 520 -7.60 -18.96 20.47
N LEU A 521 -8.60 -18.33 19.86
CA LEU A 521 -8.88 -16.89 19.89
C LEU A 521 -10.31 -16.61 20.41
N SER A 522 -10.93 -17.54 21.15
CA SER A 522 -12.30 -17.34 21.65
C SER A 522 -12.39 -16.28 22.74
N GLU A 523 -13.54 -15.61 22.83
CA GLU A 523 -13.77 -14.51 23.77
C GLU A 523 -12.72 -13.38 23.66
N THR A 524 -12.21 -13.11 22.44
CA THR A 524 -11.22 -12.03 22.20
C THR A 524 -11.82 -10.71 21.71
N GLY A 525 -13.12 -10.70 21.40
CA GLY A 525 -13.80 -9.55 20.83
C GLY A 525 -13.45 -9.28 19.36
N ALA A 526 -12.86 -10.26 18.67
CA ALA A 526 -12.48 -10.19 17.25
C ALA A 526 -13.70 -9.88 16.36
N ARG A 527 -13.48 -9.22 15.20
CA ARG A 527 -14.52 -8.72 14.29
C ARG A 527 -14.17 -8.98 12.83
N GLY A 528 -15.11 -8.66 11.95
CA GLY A 528 -14.95 -8.79 10.49
C GLY A 528 -14.97 -10.25 10.04
N SER A 529 -14.50 -10.48 8.81
CA SER A 529 -14.57 -11.79 8.16
C SER A 529 -13.59 -12.82 8.72
N MET A 530 -14.00 -14.09 8.66
CA MET A 530 -13.17 -15.28 8.86
C MET A 530 -11.88 -15.25 8.01
N PRO A 531 -10.69 -15.57 8.56
CA PRO A 531 -9.42 -15.43 7.85
C PRO A 531 -9.20 -16.49 6.76
N TYR A 532 -8.56 -16.11 5.65
CA TYR A 532 -8.33 -16.96 4.46
C TYR A 532 -7.17 -17.97 4.61
N TRP A 533 -7.02 -18.58 5.78
CA TRP A 533 -5.96 -19.54 6.06
C TRP A 533 -6.11 -20.87 5.29
N VAL A 534 -4.96 -21.41 4.89
CA VAL A 534 -4.74 -22.76 4.34
C VAL A 534 -3.46 -23.31 5.00
N LEU A 535 -3.52 -23.50 6.32
CA LEU A 535 -2.40 -23.93 7.14
C LEU A 535 -2.29 -25.47 7.16
N PRO A 536 -1.17 -26.07 6.70
CA PRO A 536 -1.11 -27.50 6.39
C PRO A 536 -1.11 -28.41 7.62
N ASN A 537 -0.74 -27.90 8.79
CA ASN A 537 -0.64 -28.66 10.04
C ASN A 537 -1.78 -28.37 11.04
N LEU A 538 -2.75 -27.52 10.69
CA LEU A 538 -3.74 -27.00 11.64
C LEU A 538 -4.82 -28.06 11.96
N ARG A 539 -5.02 -28.32 13.24
CA ARG A 539 -5.85 -29.42 13.78
C ARG A 539 -6.97 -28.95 14.70
N VAL A 540 -6.71 -27.95 15.54
CA VAL A 540 -7.70 -27.41 16.50
C VAL A 540 -7.85 -25.91 16.28
N VAL A 541 -9.09 -25.45 16.08
CA VAL A 541 -9.39 -24.03 15.85
C VAL A 541 -10.62 -23.59 16.64
N ASP A 542 -10.43 -22.73 17.64
CA ASP A 542 -11.52 -22.12 18.40
C ASP A 542 -11.55 -20.60 18.16
N LEU A 543 -12.58 -20.14 17.45
CA LEU A 543 -12.87 -18.72 17.22
C LEU A 543 -14.18 -18.29 17.91
N SER A 544 -14.71 -19.09 18.83
CA SER A 544 -16.04 -18.89 19.40
C SER A 544 -16.21 -17.62 20.23
N ASN A 545 -17.45 -17.20 20.46
CA ASN A 545 -17.80 -16.07 21.33
C ASN A 545 -17.10 -14.77 20.92
N ASN A 546 -17.21 -14.41 19.64
CA ASN A 546 -16.60 -13.24 19.02
C ASN A 546 -17.62 -12.45 18.18
N GLY A 547 -17.18 -11.31 17.64
CA GLY A 547 -17.95 -10.46 16.73
C GLY A 547 -17.66 -10.73 15.26
N LEU A 548 -17.24 -11.94 14.87
CA LEU A 548 -16.95 -12.26 13.47
C LEU A 548 -18.23 -12.27 12.64
N THR A 549 -18.15 -11.78 11.39
CA THR A 549 -19.26 -11.60 10.46
C THR A 549 -18.90 -12.10 9.06
N GLY A 550 -19.72 -11.78 8.05
CA GLY A 550 -19.53 -12.22 6.67
C GLY A 550 -19.79 -13.72 6.45
N ALA A 551 -19.40 -14.21 5.28
CA ALA A 551 -19.58 -15.60 4.89
C ALA A 551 -18.41 -16.50 5.32
N LEU A 552 -18.72 -17.77 5.61
CA LEU A 552 -17.70 -18.80 5.86
C LEU A 552 -16.81 -18.99 4.63
N THR A 553 -15.50 -19.13 4.87
CA THR A 553 -14.49 -19.11 3.80
C THR A 553 -14.29 -20.48 3.15
N ALA A 554 -14.33 -20.55 1.82
CA ALA A 554 -14.19 -21.81 1.08
C ALA A 554 -12.80 -22.45 1.24
N GLN A 555 -11.79 -21.62 1.50
CA GLN A 555 -10.38 -21.97 1.68
C GLN A 555 -10.16 -23.01 2.80
N TRP A 556 -10.94 -22.96 3.89
CA TRP A 556 -10.78 -23.90 5.01
C TRP A 556 -11.11 -25.35 4.64
N GLY A 557 -11.92 -25.58 3.60
CA GLY A 557 -12.16 -26.93 3.06
C GLY A 557 -10.92 -27.60 2.46
N LEU A 558 -9.81 -26.86 2.30
CA LEU A 558 -8.50 -27.40 1.90
C LEU A 558 -7.66 -27.88 3.09
N MET A 559 -7.99 -27.51 4.32
CA MET A 559 -7.26 -27.90 5.54
C MET A 559 -7.73 -29.29 6.03
N THR A 560 -7.29 -30.33 5.33
CA THR A 560 -7.65 -31.74 5.60
C THR A 560 -7.11 -32.29 6.93
N THR A 561 -6.29 -31.52 7.65
CA THR A 561 -5.74 -31.83 8.98
C THR A 561 -6.63 -31.43 10.15
N LEU A 562 -7.69 -30.64 9.92
CA LEU A 562 -8.61 -30.20 10.97
C LEU A 562 -9.32 -31.39 11.66
N THR A 563 -9.20 -31.45 12.99
CA THR A 563 -9.86 -32.44 13.85
C THR A 563 -10.91 -31.84 14.78
N ASP A 564 -10.79 -30.55 15.12
CA ASP A 564 -11.73 -29.82 15.97
C ASP A 564 -11.84 -28.35 15.50
N VAL A 565 -13.05 -27.83 15.37
CA VAL A 565 -13.35 -26.48 14.88
C VAL A 565 -14.60 -25.93 15.58
N ASN A 566 -14.43 -24.97 16.48
CA ASN A 566 -15.52 -24.28 17.17
C ASN A 566 -15.67 -22.83 16.64
N LEU A 567 -16.89 -22.51 16.20
CA LEU A 567 -17.26 -21.21 15.63
C LEU A 567 -18.49 -20.57 16.31
N ALA A 568 -19.04 -21.19 17.36
CA ALA A 568 -20.27 -20.75 18.05
C ALA A 568 -20.18 -19.31 18.61
N GLY A 569 -21.31 -18.67 18.94
CA GLY A 569 -21.33 -17.30 19.43
C GLY A 569 -20.68 -16.28 18.48
N ASN A 570 -21.00 -16.34 17.18
CA ASN A 570 -20.53 -15.42 16.14
C ASN A 570 -21.67 -15.02 15.19
N ASN A 571 -21.45 -14.00 14.37
CA ASN A 571 -22.47 -13.33 13.54
C ASN A 571 -22.33 -13.67 12.03
N PHE A 572 -21.93 -14.91 11.71
CA PHE A 572 -21.76 -15.38 10.33
C PHE A 572 -23.09 -15.44 9.54
N CYS A 573 -23.00 -15.26 8.22
CA CYS A 573 -24.14 -15.21 7.30
C CYS A 573 -23.88 -16.00 5.99
N GLY A 574 -24.92 -16.23 5.18
CA GLY A 574 -24.78 -16.89 3.89
C GLY A 574 -24.89 -18.43 3.97
N CYS A 575 -24.18 -19.18 3.14
CA CYS A 575 -24.29 -20.65 3.09
C CYS A 575 -22.95 -21.33 3.37
N MET A 576 -23.01 -22.56 3.90
CA MET A 576 -21.82 -23.41 4.06
C MET A 576 -21.19 -23.69 2.67
N PRO A 577 -19.88 -23.42 2.47
CA PRO A 577 -19.22 -23.63 1.17
C PRO A 577 -19.29 -25.09 0.69
N ASP A 578 -19.29 -25.29 -0.63
CA ASP A 578 -19.26 -26.64 -1.20
C ASP A 578 -18.02 -27.44 -0.78
N THR A 579 -16.87 -26.78 -0.60
CA THR A 579 -15.61 -27.38 -0.13
C THR A 579 -15.68 -27.90 1.31
N TRP A 580 -16.66 -27.46 2.12
CA TRP A 580 -16.87 -27.97 3.48
C TRP A 580 -17.73 -29.25 3.48
N LYS A 581 -18.47 -29.55 2.40
CA LYS A 581 -19.39 -30.71 2.31
C LYS A 581 -18.67 -32.07 2.31
N THR A 582 -17.35 -32.09 2.19
CA THR A 582 -16.49 -33.28 2.21
C THR A 582 -15.70 -33.42 3.52
N HIS A 583 -16.01 -32.62 4.55
CA HIS A 583 -15.19 -32.52 5.77
C HIS A 583 -16.06 -32.49 7.03
N ASP A 584 -16.21 -33.64 7.69
CA ASP A 584 -17.19 -33.85 8.78
C ASP A 584 -17.03 -32.86 9.95
N VAL A 585 -15.80 -32.44 10.26
CA VAL A 585 -15.50 -31.45 11.32
C VAL A 585 -16.07 -30.07 10.96
N LEU A 586 -15.90 -29.64 9.71
CA LEU A 586 -16.47 -28.37 9.22
C LEU A 586 -18.01 -28.42 9.13
N ILE A 587 -18.57 -29.60 8.84
CA ILE A 587 -20.02 -29.85 8.89
C ILE A 587 -20.54 -29.84 10.34
N ALA A 588 -19.72 -30.24 11.33
CA ALA A 588 -20.06 -30.14 12.74
C ALA A 588 -20.05 -28.67 13.22
N ALA A 589 -18.96 -27.93 12.99
CA ALA A 589 -18.84 -26.51 13.30
C ALA A 589 -20.01 -25.67 12.72
N THR A 590 -20.43 -25.99 11.49
CA THR A 590 -21.59 -25.38 10.83
C THR A 590 -22.89 -25.56 11.61
N LYS A 591 -23.09 -26.67 12.32
CA LYS A 591 -24.30 -26.92 13.14
C LYS A 591 -24.27 -26.13 14.44
N GLU A 592 -23.10 -25.97 15.05
CA GLU A 592 -22.93 -25.24 16.31
C GLU A 592 -23.30 -23.77 16.16
N VAL A 593 -22.83 -23.11 15.09
CA VAL A 593 -23.21 -21.74 14.71
C VAL A 593 -24.72 -21.58 14.49
N ASN A 594 -25.44 -22.63 14.08
CA ASN A 594 -26.90 -22.59 13.93
C ASN A 594 -27.67 -22.78 15.25
N SER A 595 -27.05 -23.40 16.27
CA SER A 595 -27.75 -23.87 17.48
C SER A 595 -28.42 -22.78 18.31
N GLU A 596 -27.91 -21.54 18.23
CA GLU A 596 -28.38 -20.39 19.01
C GLU A 596 -29.69 -19.75 18.49
N ASN A 597 -30.22 -20.16 17.32
CA ASN A 597 -31.46 -19.59 16.79
C ASN A 597 -32.44 -20.64 16.21
N PRO A 598 -33.12 -21.44 17.05
CA PRO A 598 -33.76 -22.70 16.61
C PRO A 598 -35.03 -22.59 15.74
N SER A 599 -35.49 -21.39 15.39
CA SER A 599 -36.89 -21.14 15.05
C SER A 599 -37.29 -21.29 13.57
N ARG A 600 -36.35 -21.55 12.64
CA ARG A 600 -36.62 -21.48 11.18
C ARG A 600 -35.89 -22.55 10.34
N TYR A 601 -35.79 -23.79 10.82
CA TYR A 601 -35.14 -24.86 10.06
C TYR A 601 -36.00 -25.44 8.92
N THR A 602 -35.63 -25.14 7.67
CA THR A 602 -36.06 -25.92 6.49
C THR A 602 -34.87 -26.25 5.58
N SER A 603 -34.30 -27.44 5.79
CA SER A 603 -33.62 -28.30 4.81
C SER A 603 -32.41 -27.82 3.99
N LEU A 604 -31.80 -26.64 4.22
CA LEU A 604 -30.47 -26.31 3.67
C LEU A 604 -29.51 -25.72 4.72
N LEU A 605 -28.21 -25.96 4.53
CA LEU A 605 -27.10 -25.48 5.35
C LEU A 605 -26.77 -23.99 5.04
N CYS A 606 -27.75 -23.11 5.28
CA CYS A 606 -27.64 -21.67 5.04
C CYS A 606 -28.09 -20.83 6.25
N PHE A 607 -27.15 -20.03 6.74
CA PHE A 607 -27.27 -19.05 7.82
C PHE A 607 -28.07 -17.82 7.35
N TRP A 608 -29.40 -17.98 7.38
CA TRP A 608 -30.42 -16.97 7.05
C TRP A 608 -30.42 -16.48 5.60
N GLN A 609 -31.62 -16.16 5.09
CA GLN A 609 -31.81 -15.59 3.75
C GLN A 609 -31.67 -14.05 3.73
N TYR A 610 -31.28 -13.45 4.85
CA TYR A 610 -30.93 -12.04 4.92
C TYR A 610 -29.52 -11.89 4.35
N ARG A 611 -29.39 -11.11 3.25
CA ARG A 611 -28.10 -10.75 2.67
C ARG A 611 -27.17 -10.24 3.78
N CYS A 612 -25.92 -10.71 3.79
CA CYS A 612 -24.84 -10.10 4.58
C CYS A 612 -24.86 -8.58 4.32
N ARG A 613 -25.26 -7.78 5.32
CA ARG A 613 -25.32 -6.32 5.20
C ARG A 613 -23.90 -5.78 5.31
N SER A 614 -23.60 -4.73 4.57
CA SER A 614 -22.25 -4.17 4.37
C SER A 614 -21.60 -3.51 5.60
N THR A 615 -22.05 -3.85 6.81
CA THR A 615 -21.43 -3.49 8.11
C THR A 615 -20.12 -4.25 8.39
N ASP A 616 -19.73 -5.19 7.53
CA ASP A 616 -18.53 -6.02 7.68
C ASP A 616 -17.20 -5.26 7.49
N LEU A 617 -17.25 -3.99 7.04
CA LEU A 617 -16.10 -3.10 6.82
C LEU A 617 -15.48 -2.54 8.12
N GLN A 618 -15.35 -3.37 9.16
CA GLN A 618 -14.63 -3.03 10.39
C GLN A 618 -13.10 -3.15 10.25
N CYS A 619 -12.61 -3.75 9.16
CA CYS A 619 -11.20 -3.95 8.85
C CYS A 619 -10.94 -3.85 7.35
N SER A 620 -10.07 -2.93 6.93
CA SER A 620 -9.58 -2.74 5.56
C SER A 620 -8.28 -1.95 5.60
#